data_AF-A0A953RBN6-F1
#
_entry.id   AF-A0A953RBN6-F1
#
_cell.length_a   1.000
_cell.length_b   1.000
_cell.length_c   1.000
_cell.angle_alpha   90.00
_cell.angle_beta   90.00
_cell.angle_gamma   90.00
#
_symmetry.space_group_name_H-M   'P 1'
#
loop_
_entity.id
_entity.type
_entity.pdbx_description
1 polymer ?
#
loop_
_entity_poly.entity_id
_entity_poly.type
_entity_poly.pdbx_seq_one_letter_code
_entity_poly.pdbx_strand_id
1 'polypeptide(L)'
;EIAGQYLPLVIDRPWVAELNLHDACELASATEDVLPDAARKLVLATGLRNPALALREKEWYLPLSFGPSAFVRFVTAAPDEAERLATGDSRPARAMREALLASDSPVAKVVVRIAEAPGLDLPARARAATLAGQIAAGRLSVESAVRVAGNTARYFAAIADLRVERPLEEADAFDRALEEASLILCRATQESIGRAVSTDMAGFRATDLYLLLAYGRAEANPPVFAAVFDRLLVPKLRAESPQGKTLLELLRRSGDLELRDFAAGAIAAHRFDAFLQIVGSEGLAKLAGSIAEASDPLKEAIRLAEILDATASRELLRQMAAIVESEYHRSVTAGNRSGRVLYGLLAARLLDSPAAEAALREVGAAYQPFLKASAELPLSNLFDASRQSVQRYFFYDDEDGVASFESFRKSYLGDPAWELDDRGDYLHITGRGRDGRRIEIFANVPIDARLPQNRERQNEAQRRQQAIARVLEQRRLAPAVLVHRGHSFWVERTLSYLSNSARLVILGSCGGTDEIHRVLEISHDAQVIATRGVGAAEVNDPILKAINDRLLNGGPVLEWSSFWLAQKSVLGRTGLFRDYLAPDQDPGSVFLGGYYRAMDSADPKL
;
A
#
# COMPACT_ATOMS: atom_id res chain seq x y z
N GLU A 1 27.10 21.42 -1.75
CA GLU A 1 26.76 22.45 -2.76
C GLU A 1 25.57 22.07 -3.64
N ILE A 2 25.64 20.99 -4.44
CA ILE A 2 24.52 20.57 -5.33
C ILE A 2 23.23 20.30 -4.55
N ALA A 3 23.29 19.51 -3.46
CA ALA A 3 22.13 19.24 -2.61
C ALA A 3 21.46 20.53 -2.08
N GLY A 4 22.24 21.55 -1.73
CA GLY A 4 21.73 22.83 -1.23
C GLY A 4 20.95 23.64 -2.27
N GLN A 5 21.20 23.41 -3.57
CA GLN A 5 20.48 24.07 -4.65
C GLN A 5 19.17 23.37 -5.00
N TYR A 6 19.16 22.03 -4.98
CA TYR A 6 18.02 21.24 -5.47
C TYR A 6 17.05 20.80 -4.38
N LEU A 7 17.52 20.54 -3.15
CA LEU A 7 16.65 20.05 -2.08
C LEU A 7 15.44 20.97 -1.82
N PRO A 8 15.57 22.31 -1.76
CA PRO A 8 14.42 23.19 -1.58
C PRO A 8 13.38 23.11 -2.71
N LEU A 9 13.78 22.74 -3.92
CA LEU A 9 12.89 22.63 -5.08
C LEU A 9 12.05 21.35 -5.07
N VAL A 10 12.49 20.35 -4.31
CA VAL A 10 11.87 19.02 -4.28
C VAL A 10 11.31 18.64 -2.92
N ILE A 11 11.65 19.34 -1.84
CA ILE A 11 11.32 18.92 -0.46
C ILE A 11 9.82 18.75 -0.19
N ASP A 12 8.98 19.53 -0.86
CA ASP A 12 7.52 19.45 -0.73
C ASP A 12 6.89 18.48 -1.74
N ARG A 13 7.70 17.67 -2.45
CA ARG A 13 7.20 16.64 -3.36
C ARG A 13 6.85 15.37 -2.57
N PRO A 14 5.73 14.70 -2.89
CA PRO A 14 5.30 13.49 -2.17
C PRO A 14 6.36 12.38 -2.11
N TRP A 15 7.09 12.17 -3.21
CA TRP A 15 8.13 11.13 -3.31
C TRP A 15 9.30 11.31 -2.34
N VAL A 16 9.46 12.48 -1.72
CA VAL A 16 10.50 12.70 -0.70
C VAL A 16 10.35 11.72 0.47
N ALA A 17 9.12 11.38 0.84
CA ALA A 17 8.86 10.39 1.87
C ALA A 17 9.29 8.97 1.44
N GLU A 18 9.45 8.71 0.14
CA GLU A 18 9.85 7.40 -0.40
C GLU A 18 11.36 7.17 -0.37
N LEU A 19 12.14 8.22 -0.12
CA LEU A 19 13.58 8.07 0.08
C LEU A 19 13.87 7.13 1.24
N ASN A 20 14.99 6.41 1.13
CA ASN A 20 15.48 5.61 2.23
C ASN A 20 15.79 6.54 3.42
N LEU A 21 15.36 6.17 4.63
CA LEU A 21 15.59 6.98 5.82
C LEU A 21 17.08 7.24 6.07
N HIS A 22 17.94 6.26 5.83
CA HIS A 22 19.38 6.41 5.98
C HIS A 22 19.94 7.45 5.02
N ASP A 23 19.62 7.36 3.72
CA ASP A 23 20.03 8.34 2.70
C ASP A 23 19.50 9.75 3.05
N ALA A 24 18.26 9.83 3.55
CA ALA A 24 17.66 11.07 4.02
C ALA A 24 18.40 11.66 5.22
N CYS A 25 18.84 10.83 6.17
CA CYS A 25 19.65 11.26 7.31
C CYS A 25 21.06 11.70 6.89
N GLU A 26 21.70 11.00 5.94
CA GLU A 26 23.01 11.41 5.40
C GLU A 26 22.90 12.76 4.68
N LEU A 27 21.89 12.92 3.83
CA LEU A 27 21.64 14.18 3.13
C LEU A 27 21.30 15.31 4.10
N ALA A 28 20.51 15.04 5.15
CA ALA A 28 20.20 15.98 6.20
C ALA A 28 21.47 16.38 6.98
N SER A 29 22.32 15.43 7.36
CA SER A 29 23.60 15.70 8.02
C SER A 29 24.51 16.59 7.17
N ALA A 30 24.51 16.42 5.86
CA ALA A 30 25.30 17.23 4.94
C ALA A 30 24.72 18.64 4.67
N THR A 31 23.47 18.89 5.05
CA THR A 31 22.75 20.12 4.67
C THR A 31 22.16 20.90 5.85
N GLU A 32 22.09 20.35 7.06
CA GLU A 32 21.40 20.98 8.20
C GLU A 32 21.97 22.36 8.58
N ASP A 33 23.28 22.58 8.39
CA ASP A 33 23.92 23.87 8.67
C ASP A 33 23.45 24.99 7.71
N VAL A 34 23.03 24.63 6.49
CA VAL A 34 22.67 25.58 5.42
C VAL A 34 21.16 25.62 5.19
N LEU A 35 20.47 24.49 5.36
CA LEU A 35 19.04 24.30 5.09
C LEU A 35 18.36 23.50 6.23
N PRO A 36 18.34 24.01 7.47
CA PRO A 36 17.86 23.25 8.63
C PRO A 36 16.40 22.80 8.50
N ASP A 37 15.53 23.64 7.94
CA ASP A 37 14.12 23.31 7.74
C ASP A 37 13.91 22.21 6.69
N ALA A 38 14.68 22.23 5.61
CA ALA A 38 14.58 21.20 4.57
C ALA A 38 15.14 19.87 5.05
N ALA A 39 16.28 19.88 5.76
CA ALA A 39 16.86 18.70 6.39
C ALA A 39 15.89 18.06 7.39
N ARG A 40 15.24 18.89 8.23
CA ARG A 40 14.20 18.44 9.17
C ARG A 40 12.99 17.85 8.46
N LYS A 41 12.44 18.55 7.46
CA LYS A 41 11.29 18.06 6.68
C LYS A 41 11.60 16.72 6.01
N LEU A 42 12.80 16.56 5.48
CA LEU A 42 13.25 15.35 4.79
C LEU A 42 13.20 14.14 5.73
N VAL A 43 13.89 14.23 6.87
CA VAL A 43 13.94 13.14 7.87
C VAL A 43 12.56 12.86 8.45
N LEU A 44 11.75 13.89 8.69
CA LEU A 44 10.38 13.71 9.19
C LEU A 44 9.49 13.03 8.14
N ALA A 45 9.57 13.41 6.86
CA ALA A 45 8.76 12.81 5.81
C ALA A 45 9.09 11.31 5.64
N THR A 46 10.38 10.96 5.54
CA THR A 46 10.81 9.57 5.40
C THR A 46 10.54 8.75 6.67
N GLY A 47 10.78 9.35 7.84
CA GLY A 47 10.59 8.68 9.11
C GLY A 47 9.12 8.49 9.49
N LEU A 48 8.23 9.44 9.16
CA LEU A 48 6.79 9.31 9.43
C LEU A 48 6.12 8.30 8.50
N ARG A 49 6.68 8.05 7.31
CA ARG A 49 6.22 6.97 6.43
C ARG A 49 6.45 5.59 7.05
N ASN A 50 7.55 5.40 7.77
CA ASN A 50 7.82 4.17 8.51
C ASN A 50 8.40 4.50 9.91
N PRO A 51 7.55 4.90 10.87
CA PRO A 51 8.01 5.31 12.19
C PRO A 51 8.69 4.17 12.94
N ALA A 52 8.32 2.92 12.62
CA ALA A 52 8.91 1.74 13.22
C ALA A 52 10.39 1.58 12.83
N LEU A 53 10.69 1.71 11.54
CA LEU A 53 12.07 1.75 11.06
C LEU A 53 12.82 2.93 11.67
N ALA A 54 12.20 4.12 11.70
CA ALA A 54 12.83 5.31 12.26
C ALA A 54 13.18 5.17 13.75
N LEU A 55 12.37 4.48 14.54
CA LEU A 55 12.71 4.20 15.94
C LEU A 55 13.88 3.22 16.06
N ARG A 56 13.96 2.20 15.20
CA ARG A 56 15.06 1.22 15.17
C ARG A 56 16.38 1.85 14.74
N GLU A 57 16.31 2.83 13.85
CA GLU A 57 17.45 3.50 13.20
C GLU A 57 17.74 4.89 13.79
N LYS A 58 17.34 5.12 15.05
CA LYS A 58 17.46 6.41 15.73
C LYS A 58 18.89 6.99 15.74
N GLU A 59 19.89 6.14 15.68
CA GLU A 59 21.31 6.51 15.67
C GLU A 59 21.68 7.39 14.47
N TRP A 60 20.90 7.35 13.37
CA TRP A 60 21.17 8.11 12.15
C TRP A 60 20.74 9.57 12.22
N TYR A 61 19.67 9.89 12.96
CA TYR A 61 19.15 11.27 13.05
C TYR A 61 19.26 11.88 14.44
N LEU A 62 19.38 11.10 15.52
CA LEU A 62 19.55 11.65 16.87
C LEU A 62 20.74 12.61 17.01
N PRO A 63 21.88 12.44 16.31
CA PRO A 63 22.98 13.39 16.36
C PRO A 63 22.68 14.75 15.72
N LEU A 64 21.66 14.84 14.85
CA LEU A 64 21.29 16.07 14.15
C LEU A 64 20.66 17.07 15.12
N SER A 65 20.76 18.36 14.79
CA SER A 65 20.25 19.47 15.62
C SER A 65 18.76 19.34 15.98
N PHE A 66 17.95 18.80 15.07
CA PHE A 66 16.51 18.54 15.26
C PHE A 66 16.20 17.10 15.67
N GLY A 67 17.21 16.24 15.78
CA GLY A 67 17.10 14.79 16.04
C GLY A 67 16.22 14.43 17.25
N PRO A 68 16.43 15.04 18.43
CA PRO A 68 15.57 14.80 19.59
C PRO A 68 14.09 15.11 19.34
N SER A 69 13.80 16.19 18.60
CA SER A 69 12.42 16.55 18.26
C SER A 69 11.79 15.57 17.25
N ALA A 70 12.59 15.08 16.29
CA ALA A 70 12.16 14.04 15.35
C ALA A 70 11.87 12.72 16.07
N PHE A 71 12.74 12.31 17.00
CA PHE A 71 12.53 11.13 17.84
C PHE A 71 11.20 11.21 18.60
N VAL A 72 10.89 12.35 19.24
CA VAL A 72 9.60 12.55 19.92
C VAL A 72 8.42 12.42 18.96
N ARG A 73 8.56 12.93 17.72
CA ARG A 73 7.52 12.82 16.70
C ARG A 73 7.29 11.37 16.28
N PHE A 74 8.35 10.59 16.06
CA PHE A 74 8.25 9.16 15.70
C PHE A 74 7.69 8.31 16.85
N VAL A 75 8.07 8.58 18.10
CA VAL A 75 7.47 7.93 19.28
C VAL A 75 5.99 8.22 19.39
N THR A 76 5.56 9.44 19.03
CA THR A 76 4.14 9.82 19.05
C THR A 76 3.36 9.15 17.91
N ALA A 77 4.00 8.97 16.75
CA ALA A 77 3.41 8.30 15.59
C ALA A 77 3.36 6.76 15.71
N ALA A 78 4.27 6.15 16.48
CA ALA A 78 4.28 4.71 16.75
C ALA A 78 4.67 4.37 18.20
N PRO A 79 3.83 4.75 19.18
CA PRO A 79 4.11 4.46 20.58
C PRO A 79 4.08 2.96 20.89
N ASP A 80 3.30 2.19 20.14
CA ASP A 80 3.23 0.73 20.17
C ASP A 80 4.56 0.08 19.75
N GLU A 81 5.23 0.62 18.73
CA GLU A 81 6.54 0.12 18.31
C GLU A 81 7.64 0.58 19.27
N ALA A 82 7.59 1.83 19.74
CA ALA A 82 8.53 2.32 20.74
C ALA A 82 8.48 1.45 22.00
N GLU A 83 7.29 1.01 22.42
CA GLU A 83 7.09 0.05 23.49
C GLU A 83 7.74 -1.30 23.17
N ARG A 84 7.44 -1.89 22.00
CA ARG A 84 8.02 -3.19 21.60
C ARG A 84 9.55 -3.16 21.59
N LEU A 85 10.14 -2.08 21.09
CA LEU A 85 11.59 -1.88 21.07
C LEU A 85 12.17 -1.64 22.47
N ALA A 86 11.38 -1.09 23.39
CA ALA A 86 11.76 -0.86 24.78
C ALA A 86 11.50 -2.06 25.70
N THR A 87 10.84 -3.13 25.24
CA THR A 87 10.49 -4.29 26.07
C THR A 87 11.62 -5.33 26.12
N GLY A 88 11.85 -5.88 27.33
CA GLY A 88 12.82 -6.94 27.59
C GLY A 88 14.21 -6.46 28.04
N ASP A 89 15.15 -7.40 28.19
CA ASP A 89 16.46 -7.16 28.82
C ASP A 89 17.63 -7.07 27.84
N SER A 90 17.35 -7.09 26.53
CA SER A 90 18.39 -6.98 25.52
C SER A 90 19.09 -5.62 25.58
N ARG A 91 20.35 -5.56 25.11
CA ARG A 91 21.09 -4.29 25.00
C ARG A 91 20.34 -3.25 24.14
N PRO A 92 19.76 -3.61 22.97
CA PRO A 92 18.91 -2.69 22.20
C PRO A 92 17.71 -2.16 22.99
N ALA A 93 17.05 -3.01 23.78
CA ALA A 93 15.89 -2.60 24.56
C ALA A 93 16.24 -1.60 25.68
N ARG A 94 17.36 -1.82 26.36
CA ARG A 94 17.90 -0.85 27.33
C ARG A 94 18.26 0.49 26.69
N ALA A 95 18.94 0.45 25.54
CA ALA A 95 19.29 1.66 24.80
C ALA A 95 18.04 2.43 24.32
N MET A 96 16.98 1.72 23.92
CA MET A 96 15.70 2.35 23.59
C MET A 96 15.05 3.01 24.82
N ARG A 97 15.02 2.33 25.97
CA ARG A 97 14.51 2.93 27.23
C ARG A 97 15.29 4.16 27.65
N GLU A 98 16.62 4.12 27.56
CA GLU A 98 17.48 5.27 27.83
C GLU A 98 17.15 6.46 26.92
N ALA A 99 17.00 6.22 25.61
CA ALA A 99 16.62 7.26 24.65
C ALA A 99 15.22 7.86 24.95
N LEU A 100 14.24 7.01 25.27
CA LEU A 100 12.89 7.45 25.65
C LEU A 100 12.89 8.28 26.93
N LEU A 101 13.64 7.86 27.96
CA LEU A 101 13.76 8.58 29.24
C LEU A 101 14.52 9.90 29.12
N ALA A 102 15.52 9.96 28.23
CA ALA A 102 16.28 11.17 27.94
C ALA A 102 15.46 12.21 27.16
N SER A 103 14.37 11.80 26.50
CA SER A 103 13.49 12.72 25.79
C SER A 103 12.60 13.53 26.74
N ASP A 104 12.27 14.77 26.36
CA ASP A 104 11.34 15.61 27.11
C ASP A 104 9.87 15.18 26.95
N SER A 105 9.59 14.15 26.15
CA SER A 105 8.23 13.71 25.84
C SER A 105 7.55 13.02 27.03
N PRO A 106 6.41 13.54 27.51
CA PRO A 106 5.58 12.82 28.49
C PRO A 106 5.09 11.47 27.97
N VAL A 107 4.83 11.37 26.65
CA VAL A 107 4.40 10.13 25.99
C VAL A 107 5.51 9.07 26.06
N ALA A 108 6.76 9.44 25.77
CA ALA A 108 7.91 8.52 25.85
C ALA A 108 8.10 7.96 27.26
N LYS A 109 7.95 8.80 28.29
CA LYS A 109 8.02 8.38 29.70
C LYS A 109 6.91 7.40 30.06
N VAL A 110 5.70 7.57 29.51
CA VAL A 110 4.61 6.61 29.68
C VAL A 110 4.90 5.31 28.95
N VAL A 111 5.42 5.36 27.72
CA VAL A 111 5.81 4.16 26.95
C VAL A 111 6.79 3.30 27.73
N VAL A 112 7.81 3.90 28.36
CA VAL A 112 8.77 3.16 29.22
C VAL A 112 8.06 2.51 30.41
N ARG A 113 7.18 3.25 31.10
CA ARG A 113 6.39 2.70 32.22
C ARG A 113 5.54 1.49 31.82
N ILE A 114 5.01 1.49 30.59
CA ILE A 114 4.23 0.37 30.04
C ILE A 114 5.16 -0.80 29.65
N ALA A 115 6.29 -0.51 29.01
CA ALA A 115 7.28 -1.52 28.61
C ALA A 115 7.84 -2.31 29.82
N GLU A 116 8.00 -1.64 30.96
CA GLU A 116 8.51 -2.22 32.21
C GLU A 116 7.40 -2.82 33.10
N ALA A 117 6.13 -2.69 32.72
CA ALA A 117 5.02 -3.13 33.56
C ALA A 117 4.95 -4.68 33.63
N PRO A 118 5.05 -5.29 34.83
CA PRO A 118 5.09 -6.73 34.98
C PRO A 118 3.71 -7.37 34.70
N GLY A 119 3.71 -8.58 34.14
CA GLY A 119 2.49 -9.40 33.98
C GLY A 119 1.59 -9.04 32.79
N LEU A 120 1.99 -8.05 31.97
CA LEU A 120 1.32 -7.72 30.71
C LEU A 120 1.79 -8.63 29.58
N ASP A 121 0.85 -9.29 28.89
CA ASP A 121 1.15 -9.96 27.62
C ASP A 121 1.57 -8.95 26.54
N LEU A 122 2.31 -9.42 25.54
CA LEU A 122 2.87 -8.54 24.50
C LEU A 122 1.79 -7.79 23.70
N PRO A 123 0.66 -8.40 23.28
CA PRO A 123 -0.38 -7.69 22.54
C PRO A 123 -1.06 -6.58 23.34
N ALA A 124 -1.41 -6.83 24.61
CA ALA A 124 -2.05 -5.81 25.45
C ALA A 124 -1.07 -4.68 25.80
N ARG A 125 0.22 -4.98 25.92
CA ARG A 125 1.26 -3.98 26.20
C ARG A 125 1.41 -2.97 25.06
N ALA A 126 1.57 -3.45 23.82
CA ALA A 126 1.67 -2.59 22.65
C ALA A 126 0.40 -1.74 22.45
N ARG A 127 -0.79 -2.35 22.63
CA ARG A 127 -2.08 -1.62 22.59
C ARG A 127 -2.21 -0.57 23.69
N ALA A 128 -1.76 -0.87 24.91
CA ALA A 128 -1.77 0.11 25.99
C ALA A 128 -0.85 1.30 25.68
N ALA A 129 0.26 1.08 24.97
CA ALA A 129 1.16 2.14 24.54
C ALA A 129 0.52 3.07 23.50
N THR A 130 -0.38 2.60 22.63
CA THR A 130 -1.19 3.48 21.75
C THR A 130 -2.00 4.53 22.54
N LEU A 131 -2.35 4.22 23.80
CA LEU A 131 -3.06 5.14 24.70
C LEU A 131 -2.12 6.04 25.51
N ALA A 132 -0.80 5.99 25.29
CA ALA A 132 0.20 6.73 26.05
C ALA A 132 -0.04 8.25 26.05
N GLY A 133 -0.53 8.81 24.95
CA GLY A 133 -0.92 10.22 24.87
C GLY A 133 -2.04 10.60 25.86
N GLN A 134 -3.02 9.72 26.06
CA GLN A 134 -4.12 9.95 27.01
C GLN A 134 -3.66 9.85 28.46
N ILE A 135 -2.73 8.93 28.72
CA ILE A 135 -2.11 8.77 30.04
C ILE A 135 -1.22 9.96 30.38
N ALA A 136 -0.40 10.40 29.41
CA ALA A 136 0.44 11.58 29.54
C ALA A 136 -0.38 12.85 29.82
N ALA A 137 -1.55 12.98 29.19
CA ALA A 137 -2.47 14.08 29.42
C ALA A 137 -3.32 13.96 30.71
N GLY A 138 -3.14 12.89 31.49
CA GLY A 138 -3.90 12.65 32.73
C GLY A 138 -5.37 12.25 32.53
N ARG A 139 -5.79 11.95 31.29
CA ARG A 139 -7.16 11.55 30.95
C ARG A 139 -7.42 10.07 31.16
N LEU A 140 -6.38 9.24 31.21
CA LEU A 140 -6.46 7.80 31.44
C LEU A 140 -5.36 7.33 32.40
N SER A 141 -5.66 6.40 33.31
CA SER A 141 -4.62 5.74 34.10
C SER A 141 -3.98 4.57 33.33
N VAL A 142 -2.76 4.19 33.69
CA VAL A 142 -2.09 3.01 33.12
C VAL A 142 -2.94 1.75 33.31
N GLU A 143 -3.50 1.55 34.51
CA GLU A 143 -4.37 0.40 34.83
C GLU A 143 -5.63 0.35 33.96
N SER A 144 -6.26 1.51 33.71
CA SER A 144 -7.42 1.61 32.84
C SER A 144 -7.03 1.35 31.38
N ALA A 145 -5.89 1.88 30.93
CA ALA A 145 -5.37 1.63 29.57
C ALA A 145 -5.11 0.14 29.32
N VAL A 146 -4.48 -0.54 30.28
CA VAL A 146 -4.25 -1.99 30.23
C VAL A 146 -5.56 -2.77 30.14
N ARG A 147 -6.56 -2.39 30.94
CA ARG A 147 -7.88 -3.03 30.92
C ARG A 147 -8.61 -2.86 29.59
N VAL A 148 -8.47 -1.69 28.96
CA VAL A 148 -9.01 -1.41 27.62
C VAL A 148 -8.26 -2.25 26.58
N ALA A 149 -6.92 -2.21 26.60
CA ALA A 149 -6.04 -2.91 25.67
C ALA A 149 -6.19 -4.44 25.68
N GLY A 150 -6.51 -5.03 26.84
CA GLY A 150 -6.70 -6.46 27.00
C GLY A 150 -7.94 -7.05 26.32
N ASN A 151 -8.86 -6.22 25.81
CA ASN A 151 -10.01 -6.67 25.03
C ASN A 151 -10.05 -5.94 23.69
N THR A 152 -9.91 -6.67 22.58
CA THR A 152 -9.80 -6.10 21.22
C THR A 152 -10.98 -5.19 20.87
N ALA A 153 -12.21 -5.58 21.23
CA ALA A 153 -13.40 -4.78 20.96
C ALA A 153 -13.40 -3.46 21.75
N ARG A 154 -13.13 -3.51 23.06
CA ARG A 154 -13.04 -2.30 23.90
C ARG A 154 -11.90 -1.38 23.46
N TYR A 155 -10.75 -1.97 23.11
CA TYR A 155 -9.62 -1.24 22.56
C TYR A 155 -10.01 -0.53 21.25
N PHE A 156 -10.62 -1.25 20.31
CA PHE A 156 -11.10 -0.67 19.05
C PHE A 156 -12.02 0.52 19.28
N ALA A 157 -13.06 0.38 20.12
CA ALA A 157 -14.00 1.47 20.41
C ALA A 157 -13.32 2.68 21.05
N ALA A 158 -12.35 2.45 21.96
CA ALA A 158 -11.60 3.54 22.58
C ALA A 158 -10.70 4.28 21.58
N ILE A 159 -10.03 3.56 20.68
CA ILE A 159 -9.23 4.18 19.62
C ILE A 159 -10.13 4.92 18.62
N ALA A 160 -11.30 4.38 18.30
CA ALA A 160 -12.26 5.02 17.40
C ALA A 160 -12.71 6.39 17.93
N ASP A 161 -13.03 6.48 19.22
CA ASP A 161 -13.35 7.76 19.87
C ASP A 161 -12.19 8.76 19.77
N LEU A 162 -10.97 8.32 20.06
CA LEU A 162 -9.78 9.16 19.95
C LEU A 162 -9.52 9.62 18.52
N ARG A 163 -9.74 8.75 17.54
CA ARG A 163 -9.48 9.04 16.13
C ARG A 163 -10.44 10.08 15.58
N VAL A 164 -11.71 10.02 15.96
CA VAL A 164 -12.76 10.96 15.54
C VAL A 164 -12.48 12.39 16.04
N GLU A 165 -11.87 12.53 17.21
CA GLU A 165 -11.58 13.84 17.83
C GLU A 165 -10.27 14.49 17.34
N ARG A 166 -9.50 13.82 16.47
CA ARG A 166 -8.13 14.23 16.12
C ARG A 166 -7.99 14.67 14.66
N PRO A 167 -7.20 15.74 14.40
CA PRO A 167 -6.80 16.08 13.05
C PRO A 167 -5.89 14.98 12.48
N LEU A 168 -5.95 14.80 11.16
CA LEU A 168 -5.26 13.75 10.40
C LEU A 168 -3.75 13.66 10.72
N GLU A 169 -3.08 14.80 10.90
CA GLU A 169 -1.64 14.88 11.18
C GLU A 169 -1.21 14.26 12.53
N GLU A 170 -2.17 13.92 13.40
CA GLU A 170 -1.93 13.25 14.70
C GLU A 170 -2.60 11.86 14.77
N ALA A 171 -3.06 11.34 13.64
CA ALA A 171 -4.03 10.26 13.60
C ALA A 171 -3.48 8.91 13.11
N ASP A 172 -2.32 8.89 12.42
CA ASP A 172 -1.74 7.69 11.81
C ASP A 172 -1.62 6.50 12.78
N ALA A 173 -1.23 6.76 14.03
CA ALA A 173 -1.12 5.72 15.06
C ALA A 173 -2.48 5.08 15.37
N PHE A 174 -3.54 5.89 15.36
CA PHE A 174 -4.91 5.43 15.59
C PHE A 174 -5.48 4.73 14.36
N ASP A 175 -5.20 5.24 13.16
CA ASP A 175 -5.59 4.58 11.90
C ASP A 175 -5.01 3.17 11.82
N ARG A 176 -3.69 3.01 12.00
CA ARG A 176 -3.04 1.69 12.06
C ARG A 176 -3.64 0.79 13.15
N ALA A 177 -3.90 1.34 14.34
CA ALA A 177 -4.48 0.58 15.43
C ALA A 177 -5.92 0.11 15.15
N LEU A 178 -6.73 0.92 14.45
CA LEU A 178 -8.08 0.56 14.00
C LEU A 178 -8.02 -0.50 12.92
N GLU A 179 -7.11 -0.39 11.95
CA GLU A 179 -6.88 -1.41 10.92
C GLU A 179 -6.52 -2.75 11.58
N GLU A 180 -5.45 -2.81 12.38
CA GLU A 180 -4.99 -4.04 13.05
C GLU A 180 -6.08 -4.69 13.92
N ALA A 181 -6.80 -3.89 14.71
CA ALA A 181 -7.89 -4.39 15.54
C ALA A 181 -9.08 -4.86 14.70
N SER A 182 -9.36 -4.21 13.57
CA SER A 182 -10.39 -4.65 12.62
C SER A 182 -10.04 -5.99 11.99
N LEU A 183 -8.78 -6.21 11.58
CA LEU A 183 -8.33 -7.49 11.04
C LEU A 183 -8.64 -8.64 12.01
N ILE A 184 -8.32 -8.46 13.29
CA ILE A 184 -8.54 -9.48 14.33
C ILE A 184 -10.04 -9.75 14.53
N LEU A 185 -10.86 -8.69 14.62
CA LEU A 185 -12.30 -8.81 14.83
C LEU A 185 -13.02 -9.41 13.62
N CYS A 186 -12.63 -9.03 12.40
CA CYS A 186 -13.17 -9.57 11.16
C CYS A 186 -12.80 -11.05 10.98
N ARG A 187 -11.56 -11.43 11.29
CA ARG A 187 -11.13 -12.84 11.23
C ARG A 187 -11.86 -13.71 12.26
N ALA A 188 -11.98 -13.26 13.50
CA ALA A 188 -12.77 -13.95 14.52
C ALA A 188 -14.25 -14.06 14.11
N THR A 189 -14.78 -13.03 13.44
CA THR A 189 -16.11 -13.09 12.85
C THR A 189 -16.18 -14.15 11.77
N GLN A 190 -15.23 -14.18 10.83
CA GLN A 190 -15.16 -15.15 9.74
C GLN A 190 -15.20 -16.60 10.24
N GLU A 191 -14.41 -16.93 11.27
CA GLU A 191 -14.36 -18.25 11.89
C GLU A 191 -15.69 -18.66 12.56
N SER A 192 -16.49 -17.67 12.98
CA SER A 192 -17.76 -17.88 13.65
C SER A 192 -18.99 -17.68 12.74
N ILE A 193 -18.82 -17.35 11.44
CA ILE A 193 -19.92 -17.14 10.50
C ILE A 193 -20.82 -18.39 10.45
N GLY A 194 -21.98 -18.31 11.08
CA GLY A 194 -22.98 -19.40 11.16
C GLY A 194 -23.35 -19.80 12.59
N ARG A 195 -22.48 -19.52 13.55
CA ARG A 195 -22.82 -19.41 14.98
C ARG A 195 -23.07 -17.91 15.27
N ALA A 196 -23.76 -17.58 16.36
CA ALA A 196 -24.08 -16.18 16.68
C ALA A 196 -22.83 -15.29 16.50
N VAL A 197 -22.97 -14.17 15.78
CA VAL A 197 -21.85 -13.22 15.52
C VAL A 197 -21.20 -12.90 16.87
N SER A 198 -19.86 -12.92 16.92
CA SER A 198 -19.06 -12.86 18.15
C SER A 198 -19.66 -11.95 19.23
N THR A 199 -19.80 -12.49 20.46
CA THR A 199 -20.29 -11.78 21.64
C THR A 199 -19.51 -10.51 21.94
N ASP A 200 -18.26 -10.42 21.49
CA ASP A 200 -17.38 -9.28 21.73
C ASP A 200 -17.84 -8.00 21.03
N MET A 201 -18.53 -8.13 19.89
CA MET A 201 -19.03 -6.98 19.12
C MET A 201 -20.43 -6.52 19.54
N ALA A 202 -21.09 -7.24 20.46
CA ALA A 202 -22.43 -6.89 20.92
C ALA A 202 -22.48 -5.49 21.59
N GLY A 203 -21.36 -5.07 22.19
CA GLY A 203 -21.21 -3.78 22.87
C GLY A 203 -20.92 -2.59 21.96
N PHE A 204 -20.64 -2.80 20.68
CA PHE A 204 -20.30 -1.71 19.75
C PHE A 204 -21.45 -0.74 19.52
N ARG A 205 -21.17 0.54 19.32
CA ARG A 205 -22.14 1.52 18.80
C ARG A 205 -22.23 1.37 17.29
N ALA A 206 -23.20 2.05 16.66
CA ALA A 206 -23.23 2.14 15.21
C ALA A 206 -21.92 2.72 14.63
N THR A 207 -21.30 3.70 15.30
CA THR A 207 -20.04 4.31 14.85
C THR A 207 -18.89 3.29 14.85
N ASP A 208 -18.79 2.48 15.90
CA ASP A 208 -17.74 1.47 16.01
C ASP A 208 -17.91 0.40 14.92
N LEU A 209 -19.15 -0.01 14.62
CA LEU A 209 -19.42 -0.98 13.55
C LEU A 209 -19.17 -0.42 12.15
N TYR A 210 -19.47 0.87 11.94
CA TYR A 210 -19.14 1.56 10.69
C TYR A 210 -17.62 1.61 10.48
N LEU A 211 -16.87 2.09 11.47
CA LEU A 211 -15.42 2.18 11.38
C LEU A 211 -14.77 0.80 11.27
N LEU A 212 -15.30 -0.22 11.96
CA LEU A 212 -14.81 -1.60 11.82
C LEU A 212 -14.92 -2.08 10.37
N LEU A 213 -16.03 -1.80 9.70
CA LEU A 213 -16.24 -2.19 8.32
C LEU A 213 -15.43 -1.33 7.33
N ALA A 214 -15.16 -0.08 7.69
CA ALA A 214 -14.40 0.85 6.87
C ALA A 214 -12.88 0.52 6.92
N TYR A 215 -12.28 0.45 8.11
CA TYR A 215 -10.87 0.08 8.32
C TYR A 215 -10.60 -1.42 8.10
N GLY A 216 -11.61 -2.28 8.26
CA GLY A 216 -11.46 -3.73 8.15
C GLY A 216 -11.42 -4.28 6.72
N ARG A 217 -11.43 -3.44 5.67
CA ARG A 217 -11.59 -3.85 4.26
C ARG A 217 -10.70 -5.03 3.84
N ALA A 218 -9.46 -5.08 4.31
CA ALA A 218 -8.51 -6.14 3.97
C ALA A 218 -8.95 -7.55 4.41
N GLU A 219 -9.68 -7.68 5.52
CA GLU A 219 -10.13 -8.99 6.07
C GLU A 219 -11.66 -9.12 6.11
N ALA A 220 -12.40 -8.02 5.98
CA ALA A 220 -13.86 -7.99 5.87
C ALA A 220 -14.32 -8.43 4.48
N ASN A 221 -14.07 -9.70 4.14
CA ASN A 221 -14.56 -10.30 2.90
C ASN A 221 -16.10 -10.14 2.78
N PRO A 222 -16.68 -10.25 1.58
CA PRO A 222 -18.10 -9.95 1.38
C PRO A 222 -19.06 -10.67 2.36
N PRO A 223 -18.85 -11.97 2.71
CA PRO A 223 -19.62 -12.63 3.76
C PRO A 223 -19.51 -11.99 5.16
N VAL A 224 -18.30 -11.65 5.62
CA VAL A 224 -18.07 -10.97 6.91
C VAL A 224 -18.75 -9.61 6.90
N PHE A 225 -18.53 -8.82 5.84
CA PHE A 225 -19.11 -7.49 5.70
C PHE A 225 -20.63 -7.56 5.77
N ALA A 226 -21.27 -8.43 4.97
CA ALA A 226 -22.72 -8.60 4.97
C ALA A 226 -23.25 -9.03 6.35
N ALA A 227 -22.58 -9.95 7.03
CA ALA A 227 -23.00 -10.43 8.34
C ALA A 227 -22.98 -9.32 9.40
N VAL A 228 -21.89 -8.53 9.46
CA VAL A 228 -21.77 -7.41 10.41
C VAL A 228 -22.74 -6.29 10.04
N PHE A 229 -22.86 -5.95 8.75
CA PHE A 229 -23.77 -4.92 8.25
C PHE A 229 -25.23 -5.24 8.59
N ASP A 230 -25.72 -6.41 8.19
CA ASP A 230 -27.13 -6.78 8.32
C ASP A 230 -27.54 -7.09 9.77
N ARG A 231 -26.68 -7.78 10.52
CA ARG A 231 -27.04 -8.32 11.84
C ARG A 231 -26.69 -7.39 13.00
N LEU A 232 -25.74 -6.47 12.81
CA LEU A 232 -25.27 -5.59 13.89
C LEU A 232 -25.48 -4.12 13.54
N LEU A 233 -24.93 -3.64 12.42
CA LEU A 233 -24.92 -2.21 12.10
C LEU A 233 -26.33 -1.68 11.84
N VAL A 234 -27.08 -2.30 10.93
CA VAL A 234 -28.44 -1.86 10.59
C VAL A 234 -29.39 -1.87 11.80
N PRO A 235 -29.44 -2.94 12.64
CA PRO A 235 -30.25 -2.93 13.85
C PRO A 235 -29.85 -1.85 14.85
N LYS A 236 -28.55 -1.65 15.10
CA LYS A 236 -28.07 -0.61 16.03
C LYS A 236 -28.36 0.80 15.53
N LEU A 237 -28.16 1.06 14.24
CA LEU A 237 -28.54 2.33 13.63
C LEU A 237 -30.02 2.67 13.82
N ARG A 238 -30.90 1.68 13.66
CA ARG A 238 -32.34 1.85 13.90
C ARG A 238 -32.66 2.12 15.37
N ALA A 239 -31.96 1.44 16.29
CA ALA A 239 -32.17 1.60 17.72
C ALA A 239 -31.65 2.95 18.25
N GLU A 240 -30.48 3.38 17.80
CA GLU A 240 -29.84 4.64 18.23
C GLU A 240 -30.52 5.88 17.62
N SER A 241 -31.33 5.72 16.56
CA SER A 241 -31.89 6.84 15.82
C SER A 241 -33.26 6.50 15.20
N PRO A 242 -34.36 6.52 16.01
CA PRO A 242 -35.68 6.03 15.57
C PRO A 242 -36.41 6.90 14.53
N GLN A 243 -35.93 8.13 14.26
CA GLN A 243 -36.62 9.13 13.43
C GLN A 243 -36.11 9.24 11.98
N GLY A 244 -35.28 8.29 11.52
CA GLY A 244 -34.89 8.21 10.09
C GLY A 244 -33.76 9.14 9.63
N LYS A 245 -33.16 9.95 10.51
CA LYS A 245 -31.96 10.78 10.23
C LYS A 245 -30.66 10.08 10.68
N THR A 246 -30.50 8.81 10.35
CA THR A 246 -29.62 7.90 11.13
C THR A 246 -28.16 7.90 10.69
N LEU A 247 -27.88 7.85 9.38
CA LEU A 247 -26.52 7.64 8.87
C LEU A 247 -25.80 8.93 8.50
N LEU A 248 -26.50 10.00 8.10
CA LEU A 248 -25.83 11.30 7.92
C LEU A 248 -25.24 11.78 9.25
N GLU A 249 -25.97 11.60 10.35
CA GLU A 249 -25.48 11.90 11.68
C GLU A 249 -24.37 10.92 12.11
N LEU A 250 -24.45 9.64 11.72
CA LEU A 250 -23.35 8.70 11.92
C LEU A 250 -22.08 9.15 11.23
N LEU A 251 -22.17 9.49 9.94
CA LEU A 251 -21.06 9.95 9.11
C LEU A 251 -20.49 11.26 9.65
N ARG A 252 -21.36 12.20 10.05
CA ARG A 252 -20.93 13.45 10.70
C ARG A 252 -20.22 13.18 12.03
N ARG A 253 -20.70 12.23 12.83
CA ARG A 253 -20.05 11.80 14.09
C ARG A 253 -18.75 11.07 13.84
N SER A 254 -18.62 10.32 12.76
CA SER A 254 -17.38 9.63 12.41
C SER A 254 -16.42 10.52 11.63
N GLY A 255 -16.74 11.79 11.38
CA GLY A 255 -15.92 12.69 10.57
C GLY A 255 -15.76 12.24 9.11
N ASP A 256 -16.74 11.49 8.58
CA ASP A 256 -16.71 10.86 7.25
C ASP A 256 -15.49 9.92 7.03
N LEU A 257 -14.85 9.47 8.10
CA LEU A 257 -13.65 8.63 8.06
C LEU A 257 -13.88 7.36 7.24
N GLU A 258 -13.04 7.15 6.23
CA GLU A 258 -13.02 5.93 5.43
C GLU A 258 -14.37 5.66 4.72
N LEU A 259 -15.14 6.71 4.41
CA LEU A 259 -16.45 6.61 3.74
C LEU A 259 -16.39 5.82 2.43
N ARG A 260 -15.36 6.06 1.60
CA ARG A 260 -15.23 5.36 0.31
C ARG A 260 -14.82 3.91 0.50
N ASP A 261 -13.99 3.60 1.49
CA ASP A 261 -13.63 2.22 1.83
C ASP A 261 -14.85 1.42 2.33
N PHE A 262 -15.67 2.02 3.20
CA PHE A 262 -16.95 1.42 3.61
C PHE A 262 -17.89 1.18 2.42
N ALA A 263 -18.04 2.19 1.54
CA ALA A 263 -18.90 2.10 0.37
C ALA A 263 -18.44 1.01 -0.62
N ALA A 264 -17.14 0.91 -0.88
CA ALA A 264 -16.55 -0.14 -1.68
C ALA A 264 -16.83 -1.53 -1.09
N GLY A 265 -16.66 -1.70 0.23
CA GLY A 265 -17.02 -2.92 0.95
C GLY A 265 -18.51 -3.27 0.83
N ALA A 266 -19.38 -2.26 0.93
CA ALA A 266 -20.83 -2.43 0.76
C ALA A 266 -21.21 -2.88 -0.66
N ILE A 267 -20.52 -2.40 -1.69
CA ILE A 267 -20.73 -2.88 -3.07
C ILE A 267 -20.30 -4.33 -3.21
N ALA A 268 -19.10 -4.67 -2.75
CA ALA A 268 -18.58 -6.03 -2.80
C ALA A 268 -19.50 -7.03 -2.07
N ALA A 269 -20.17 -6.59 -1.01
CA ALA A 269 -21.15 -7.36 -0.24
C ALA A 269 -22.60 -7.30 -0.76
N HIS A 270 -22.86 -6.65 -1.90
CA HIS A 270 -24.21 -6.42 -2.43
C HIS A 270 -25.15 -5.75 -1.42
N ARG A 271 -24.65 -4.75 -0.69
CA ARG A 271 -25.38 -3.92 0.29
C ARG A 271 -25.36 -2.43 -0.03
N PHE A 272 -24.83 -2.06 -1.20
CA PHE A 272 -24.70 -0.66 -1.57
C PHE A 272 -26.05 0.05 -1.74
N ASP A 273 -27.06 -0.59 -2.33
CA ASP A 273 -28.40 0.02 -2.41
C ASP A 273 -28.99 0.27 -1.01
N ALA A 274 -28.83 -0.68 -0.10
CA ALA A 274 -29.24 -0.51 1.29
C ALA A 274 -28.46 0.64 1.95
N PHE A 275 -27.15 0.74 1.71
CA PHE A 275 -26.35 1.87 2.16
C PHE A 275 -26.87 3.20 1.59
N LEU A 276 -27.06 3.32 0.27
CA LEU A 276 -27.55 4.53 -0.42
C LEU A 276 -28.93 4.97 0.05
N GLN A 277 -29.86 4.02 0.27
CA GLN A 277 -31.16 4.31 0.87
C GLN A 277 -31.04 4.94 2.25
N ILE A 278 -29.96 4.65 2.97
CA ILE A 278 -29.70 5.18 4.31
C ILE A 278 -28.92 6.51 4.23
N VAL A 279 -27.97 6.70 3.28
CA VAL A 279 -27.16 7.93 3.18
C VAL A 279 -27.83 9.09 2.43
N GLY A 280 -28.73 8.80 1.50
CA GLY A 280 -29.39 9.82 0.67
C GLY A 280 -28.45 10.58 -0.26
N SER A 281 -28.91 11.74 -0.76
CA SER A 281 -28.19 12.55 -1.75
C SER A 281 -26.95 13.26 -1.19
N GLU A 282 -26.96 13.65 0.07
CA GLU A 282 -25.82 14.33 0.70
C GLU A 282 -24.63 13.35 0.89
N GLY A 283 -24.91 12.10 1.29
CA GLY A 283 -23.89 11.06 1.35
C GLY A 283 -23.28 10.77 -0.02
N LEU A 284 -24.09 10.82 -1.07
CA LEU A 284 -23.60 10.68 -2.44
C LEU A 284 -22.68 11.84 -2.85
N ALA A 285 -23.03 13.08 -2.48
CA ALA A 285 -22.20 14.25 -2.71
C ALA A 285 -20.83 14.13 -2.01
N LYS A 286 -20.79 13.63 -0.77
CA LYS A 286 -19.54 13.35 -0.05
C LYS A 286 -18.75 12.19 -0.67
N LEU A 287 -19.44 11.17 -1.17
CA LEU A 287 -18.81 10.01 -1.79
C LEU A 287 -18.13 10.37 -3.12
N ALA A 288 -18.80 11.16 -3.97
CA ALA A 288 -18.28 11.52 -5.28
C ALA A 288 -17.49 12.85 -5.31
N GLY A 289 -17.64 13.71 -4.31
CA GLY A 289 -17.04 15.06 -4.25
C GLY A 289 -15.98 15.22 -3.15
N SER A 290 -15.36 16.40 -3.10
CA SER A 290 -14.34 16.78 -2.11
C SER A 290 -13.10 15.86 -2.05
N ILE A 291 -12.80 15.16 -3.15
CA ILE A 291 -11.64 14.27 -3.25
C ILE A 291 -10.36 15.08 -3.23
N ALA A 292 -10.32 16.20 -3.97
CA ALA A 292 -9.14 17.02 -4.12
C ALA A 292 -8.68 17.68 -2.82
N GLU A 293 -9.56 17.78 -1.83
CA GLU A 293 -9.34 18.37 -0.51
C GLU A 293 -9.12 17.31 0.59
N ALA A 294 -9.19 16.01 0.25
CA ALA A 294 -8.90 14.95 1.20
C ALA A 294 -7.42 14.94 1.63
N SER A 295 -7.11 14.27 2.74
CA SER A 295 -5.72 14.04 3.17
C SER A 295 -4.92 13.21 2.17
N ASP A 296 -5.58 12.22 1.57
CA ASP A 296 -5.05 11.40 0.49
C ASP A 296 -6.03 11.39 -0.69
N PRO A 297 -6.01 12.45 -1.53
CA PRO A 297 -6.91 12.55 -2.68
C PRO A 297 -6.81 11.38 -3.66
N LEU A 298 -5.63 10.74 -3.74
CA LEU A 298 -5.38 9.68 -4.70
C LEU A 298 -6.00 8.37 -4.24
N LYS A 299 -5.83 8.00 -2.96
CA LYS A 299 -6.56 6.88 -2.34
C LYS A 299 -8.07 7.06 -2.52
N GLU A 300 -8.61 8.23 -2.19
CA GLU A 300 -10.05 8.51 -2.28
C GLU A 300 -10.56 8.43 -3.74
N ALA A 301 -9.79 8.92 -4.72
CA ALA A 301 -10.15 8.82 -6.14
C ALA A 301 -10.14 7.37 -6.64
N ILE A 302 -9.15 6.57 -6.24
CA ILE A 302 -9.08 5.14 -6.56
C ILE A 302 -10.30 4.42 -6.01
N ARG A 303 -10.70 4.69 -4.75
CA ARG A 303 -11.89 4.09 -4.15
C ARG A 303 -13.17 4.49 -4.87
N LEU A 304 -13.28 5.75 -5.29
CA LEU A 304 -14.42 6.15 -6.12
C LEU A 304 -14.40 5.41 -7.46
N ALA A 305 -13.25 5.27 -8.13
CA ALA A 305 -13.16 4.53 -9.39
C ALA A 305 -13.63 3.07 -9.25
N GLU A 306 -13.24 2.37 -8.18
CA GLU A 306 -13.72 1.02 -7.87
C GLU A 306 -15.25 0.98 -7.66
N ILE A 307 -15.81 1.98 -6.96
CA ILE A 307 -17.25 2.13 -6.76
C ILE A 307 -17.99 2.31 -8.10
N LEU A 308 -17.44 3.15 -8.99
CA LEU A 308 -18.02 3.42 -10.30
C LEU A 308 -18.03 2.15 -11.16
N ASP A 309 -16.94 1.40 -11.19
CA ASP A 309 -16.81 0.17 -11.98
C ASP A 309 -17.74 -0.95 -11.48
N ALA A 310 -17.96 -1.03 -10.17
CA ALA A 310 -18.76 -2.09 -9.56
C ALA A 310 -20.27 -1.76 -9.49
N THR A 311 -20.66 -0.51 -9.74
CA THR A 311 -22.07 -0.07 -9.70
C THR A 311 -22.79 -0.33 -11.01
N ALA A 312 -23.88 -1.10 -10.99
CA ALA A 312 -24.76 -1.30 -12.15
C ALA A 312 -25.93 -0.27 -12.24
N SER A 313 -26.15 0.54 -11.20
CA SER A 313 -27.25 1.51 -11.14
C SER A 313 -27.00 2.70 -12.05
N ARG A 314 -27.71 2.76 -13.19
CA ARG A 314 -27.60 3.87 -14.15
C ARG A 314 -27.94 5.23 -13.54
N GLU A 315 -28.91 5.26 -12.63
CA GLU A 315 -29.31 6.49 -11.95
C GLU A 315 -28.20 7.01 -11.04
N LEU A 316 -27.57 6.11 -10.28
CA LEU A 316 -26.47 6.49 -9.41
C LEU A 316 -25.25 6.97 -10.20
N LEU A 317 -24.90 6.26 -11.28
CA LEU A 317 -23.80 6.66 -12.16
C LEU A 317 -24.05 8.04 -12.76
N ARG A 318 -25.30 8.40 -13.09
CA ARG A 318 -25.66 9.74 -13.57
C ARG A 318 -25.45 10.81 -12.49
N GLN A 319 -25.90 10.54 -11.27
CA GLN A 319 -25.74 11.48 -10.16
C GLN A 319 -24.26 11.69 -9.80
N MET A 320 -23.47 10.60 -9.74
CA MET A 320 -22.03 10.68 -9.53
C MET A 320 -21.31 11.40 -10.67
N ALA A 321 -21.71 11.15 -11.92
CA ALA A 321 -21.16 11.86 -13.09
C ALA A 321 -21.33 13.37 -12.99
N ALA A 322 -22.52 13.83 -12.61
CA ALA A 322 -22.79 15.26 -12.44
C ALA A 322 -21.91 15.90 -11.33
N ILE A 323 -21.67 15.17 -10.23
CA ILE A 323 -20.78 15.61 -9.15
C ILE A 323 -19.33 15.68 -9.66
N VAL A 324 -18.85 14.61 -10.31
CA VAL A 324 -17.48 14.54 -10.88
C VAL A 324 -17.23 15.68 -11.87
N GLU A 325 -18.19 15.97 -12.75
CA GLU A 325 -18.12 17.10 -13.69
C GLU A 325 -18.03 18.45 -12.97
N SER A 326 -18.91 18.68 -11.99
CA SER A 326 -18.92 19.93 -11.20
C SER A 326 -17.59 20.13 -10.46
N GLU A 327 -17.06 19.08 -9.85
CA GLU A 327 -15.80 19.13 -9.10
C GLU A 327 -14.57 19.29 -10.01
N TYR A 328 -14.63 18.75 -11.23
CA TYR A 328 -13.63 19.04 -12.26
C TYR A 328 -13.58 20.55 -12.57
N HIS A 329 -14.73 21.16 -12.85
CA HIS A 329 -14.80 22.60 -13.14
C HIS A 329 -14.41 23.48 -11.96
N ARG A 330 -14.76 23.06 -10.73
CA ARG A 330 -14.29 23.72 -9.51
C ARG A 330 -12.77 23.68 -9.41
N SER A 331 -12.17 22.51 -9.66
CA SER A 331 -10.71 22.32 -9.63
C SER A 331 -10.00 23.16 -10.70
N VAL A 332 -10.57 23.25 -11.91
CA VAL A 332 -10.07 24.15 -12.98
C VAL A 332 -10.10 25.61 -12.53
N THR A 333 -11.24 26.06 -11.98
CA THR A 333 -11.41 27.45 -11.53
C THR A 333 -10.47 27.80 -10.37
N ALA A 334 -10.24 26.85 -9.47
CA ALA A 334 -9.32 26.99 -8.34
C ALA A 334 -7.84 26.86 -8.72
N GLY A 335 -7.51 26.51 -9.96
CA GLY A 335 -6.14 26.20 -10.38
C GLY A 335 -5.55 24.94 -9.72
N ASN A 336 -6.41 24.05 -9.19
CA ASN A 336 -5.98 22.80 -8.55
C ASN A 336 -5.74 21.74 -9.63
N ARG A 337 -4.48 21.64 -10.09
CA ARG A 337 -4.07 20.66 -11.12
C ARG A 337 -4.33 19.22 -10.70
N SER A 338 -4.03 18.85 -9.45
CA SER A 338 -4.26 17.48 -8.96
C SER A 338 -5.75 17.14 -8.98
N GLY A 339 -6.59 17.99 -8.40
CA GLY A 339 -8.04 17.81 -8.43
C GLY A 339 -8.60 17.71 -9.85
N ARG A 340 -8.11 18.56 -10.76
CA ARG A 340 -8.48 18.54 -12.17
C ARG A 340 -8.17 17.18 -12.82
N VAL A 341 -6.97 16.64 -12.59
CA VAL A 341 -6.56 15.34 -13.16
C VAL A 341 -7.38 14.20 -12.56
N LEU A 342 -7.58 14.18 -11.23
CA LEU A 342 -8.36 13.15 -10.55
C LEU A 342 -9.79 13.09 -11.08
N TYR A 343 -10.49 14.23 -11.12
CA TYR A 343 -11.86 14.30 -11.64
C TYR A 343 -11.94 14.07 -13.15
N GLY A 344 -10.91 14.47 -13.92
CA GLY A 344 -10.81 14.17 -15.34
C GLY A 344 -10.73 12.67 -15.63
N LEU A 345 -9.95 11.92 -14.85
CA LEU A 345 -9.85 10.47 -14.97
C LEU A 345 -11.12 9.75 -14.49
N LEU A 346 -11.77 10.24 -13.44
CA LEU A 346 -13.08 9.74 -13.00
C LEU A 346 -14.14 9.95 -14.08
N ALA A 347 -14.14 11.11 -14.75
CA ALA A 347 -15.01 11.37 -15.90
C ALA A 347 -14.67 10.43 -17.07
N ALA A 348 -13.39 10.16 -17.32
CA ALA A 348 -12.96 9.23 -18.37
C ALA A 348 -13.45 7.79 -18.12
N ARG A 349 -13.47 7.33 -16.87
CA ARG A 349 -14.05 6.02 -16.50
C ARG A 349 -15.53 5.92 -16.80
N LEU A 350 -16.25 7.02 -16.66
CA LEU A 350 -17.69 7.06 -16.87
C LEU A 350 -18.11 7.16 -18.34
N LEU A 351 -17.20 7.38 -19.29
CA LEU A 351 -17.53 7.62 -20.71
C LEU A 351 -18.34 6.51 -21.37
N ASP A 352 -18.02 5.26 -21.03
CA ASP A 352 -18.69 4.08 -21.60
C ASP A 352 -20.02 3.78 -20.89
N SER A 353 -20.32 4.50 -19.80
CA SER A 353 -21.61 4.40 -19.13
C SER A 353 -22.72 5.05 -19.97
N PRO A 354 -23.90 4.42 -20.07
CA PRO A 354 -25.10 5.05 -20.63
C PRO A 354 -25.57 6.31 -19.86
N ALA A 355 -24.94 6.62 -18.73
CA ALA A 355 -25.17 7.83 -17.95
C ALA A 355 -24.29 9.03 -18.37
N ALA A 356 -23.30 8.84 -19.25
CA ALA A 356 -22.41 9.92 -19.68
C ALA A 356 -23.09 10.90 -20.63
N GLU A 357 -23.41 12.08 -20.10
CA GLU A 357 -23.93 13.23 -20.85
C GLU A 357 -22.80 13.96 -21.62
N ALA A 358 -23.17 14.93 -22.46
CA ALA A 358 -22.23 15.59 -23.37
C ALA A 358 -21.09 16.33 -22.64
N ALA A 359 -21.39 17.01 -21.54
CA ALA A 359 -20.41 17.77 -20.78
C ALA A 359 -19.37 16.87 -20.09
N LEU A 360 -19.82 15.80 -19.42
CA LEU A 360 -18.93 14.76 -18.90
C LEU A 360 -18.05 14.13 -20.00
N ARG A 361 -18.62 13.89 -21.21
CA ARG A 361 -17.87 13.34 -22.34
C ARG A 361 -16.76 14.27 -22.81
N GLU A 362 -17.02 15.57 -22.85
CA GLU A 362 -16.02 16.58 -23.20
C GLU A 362 -14.84 16.55 -22.21
N VAL A 363 -15.13 16.46 -20.91
CA VAL A 363 -14.10 16.33 -19.87
C VAL A 363 -13.33 15.03 -20.01
N GLY A 364 -14.03 13.88 -19.97
CA GLY A 364 -13.39 12.57 -19.89
C GLY A 364 -12.61 12.18 -21.14
N ALA A 365 -12.98 12.67 -22.33
CA ALA A 365 -12.31 12.32 -23.58
C ALA A 365 -10.82 12.68 -23.59
N ALA A 366 -10.45 13.80 -22.94
CA ALA A 366 -9.05 14.22 -22.82
C ALA A 366 -8.22 13.27 -21.94
N TYR A 367 -8.86 12.59 -20.98
CA TYR A 367 -8.19 11.74 -20.01
C TYR A 367 -8.25 10.24 -20.35
N GLN A 368 -9.16 9.83 -21.24
CA GLN A 368 -9.33 8.43 -21.66
C GLN A 368 -8.04 7.73 -22.14
N PRO A 369 -7.15 8.39 -22.92
CA PRO A 369 -5.91 7.76 -23.36
C PRO A 369 -5.00 7.31 -22.21
N PHE A 370 -4.98 8.04 -21.08
CA PHE A 370 -4.13 7.70 -19.93
C PHE A 370 -4.57 6.41 -19.23
N LEU A 371 -5.88 6.14 -19.19
CA LEU A 371 -6.42 4.89 -18.66
C LEU A 371 -6.19 3.72 -19.62
N LYS A 372 -6.41 3.94 -20.93
CA LYS A 372 -6.22 2.91 -21.97
C LYS A 372 -4.77 2.43 -22.10
N ALA A 373 -3.80 3.27 -21.75
CA ALA A 373 -2.38 2.92 -21.77
C ALA A 373 -2.01 1.74 -20.87
N SER A 374 -2.84 1.36 -19.89
CA SER A 374 -2.61 0.16 -19.07
C SER A 374 -3.06 -1.15 -19.73
N ALA A 375 -3.81 -1.11 -20.85
CA ALA A 375 -4.28 -2.30 -21.56
C ALA A 375 -3.19 -2.97 -22.41
N GLU A 376 -2.18 -2.20 -22.83
CA GLU A 376 -1.09 -2.67 -23.67
C GLU A 376 0.26 -2.27 -23.10
N LEU A 377 1.25 -3.17 -23.16
CA LEU A 377 2.65 -2.86 -22.91
C LEU A 377 3.41 -2.80 -24.23
N PRO A 378 3.82 -1.61 -24.70
CA PRO A 378 4.72 -1.50 -25.85
C PRO A 378 6.01 -2.26 -25.56
N LEU A 379 6.32 -3.28 -26.37
CA LEU A 379 7.48 -4.13 -26.09
C LEU A 379 8.77 -3.33 -26.21
N SER A 380 8.82 -2.27 -27.02
CA SER A 380 9.95 -1.35 -27.10
C SER A 380 10.33 -0.74 -25.75
N ASN A 381 9.38 -0.57 -24.83
CA ASN A 381 9.65 0.01 -23.52
C ASN A 381 10.50 -0.92 -22.63
N LEU A 382 10.55 -2.22 -22.96
CA LEU A 382 11.31 -3.22 -22.21
C LEU A 382 12.72 -3.45 -22.74
N PHE A 383 13.10 -2.80 -23.83
CA PHE A 383 14.40 -2.97 -24.47
C PHE A 383 15.12 -1.63 -24.61
N ASP A 384 16.43 -1.64 -24.40
CA ASP A 384 17.28 -0.48 -24.67
C ASP A 384 17.56 -0.28 -26.17
N ALA A 385 18.35 0.74 -26.49
CA ALA A 385 18.76 1.04 -27.86
C ALA A 385 19.56 -0.10 -28.53
N SER A 386 20.13 -1.01 -27.75
CA SER A 386 20.85 -2.21 -28.21
C SER A 386 19.95 -3.45 -28.28
N ARG A 387 18.63 -3.29 -28.13
CA ARG A 387 17.65 -4.38 -28.11
C ARG A 387 17.92 -5.40 -27.00
N GLN A 388 18.48 -4.92 -25.89
CA GLN A 388 18.67 -5.71 -24.67
C GLN A 388 17.60 -5.35 -23.64
N SER A 389 16.95 -6.37 -23.09
CA SER A 389 16.04 -6.26 -21.95
C SER A 389 16.72 -6.82 -20.72
N VAL A 390 16.99 -5.94 -19.74
CA VAL A 390 17.60 -6.33 -18.46
C VAL A 390 16.50 -6.57 -17.44
N GLN A 391 16.56 -7.73 -16.78
CA GLN A 391 15.58 -8.17 -15.81
C GLN A 391 16.25 -8.56 -14.49
N ARG A 392 15.60 -8.26 -13.37
CA ARG A 392 16.10 -8.60 -12.04
C ARG A 392 15.06 -9.39 -11.24
N TYR A 393 15.45 -10.57 -10.79
CA TYR A 393 14.58 -11.52 -10.09
C TYR A 393 15.07 -11.69 -8.64
N PHE A 394 14.16 -11.52 -7.70
CA PHE A 394 14.41 -11.58 -6.27
C PHE A 394 13.82 -12.85 -5.68
N PHE A 395 14.67 -13.70 -5.10
CA PHE A 395 14.30 -14.86 -4.28
C PHE A 395 14.79 -14.65 -2.85
N TYR A 396 14.10 -15.19 -1.84
CA TYR A 396 14.43 -14.94 -0.43
C TYR A 396 14.92 -16.19 0.30
N ASP A 397 15.66 -15.97 1.39
CA ASP A 397 16.45 -16.98 2.11
C ASP A 397 15.58 -17.81 3.08
N ASP A 398 14.52 -18.40 2.54
CA ASP A 398 13.63 -19.35 3.20
C ASP A 398 13.36 -20.56 2.26
N GLU A 399 12.68 -21.59 2.76
CA GLU A 399 12.38 -22.80 1.99
C GLU A 399 11.51 -22.54 0.77
N ASP A 400 10.56 -21.60 0.87
CA ASP A 400 9.69 -21.25 -0.26
C ASP A 400 10.49 -20.54 -1.37
N GLY A 401 11.39 -19.64 -0.99
CA GLY A 401 12.31 -18.97 -1.91
C GLY A 401 13.27 -19.94 -2.60
N VAL A 402 13.83 -20.90 -1.87
CA VAL A 402 14.69 -21.96 -2.46
C VAL A 402 13.89 -22.85 -3.42
N ALA A 403 12.71 -23.31 -3.02
CA ALA A 403 11.85 -24.12 -3.88
C ALA A 403 11.41 -23.34 -5.14
N SER A 404 11.04 -22.08 -4.99
CA SER A 404 10.67 -21.17 -6.09
C SER A 404 11.84 -20.92 -7.05
N PHE A 405 13.06 -20.71 -6.53
CA PHE A 405 14.25 -20.54 -7.35
C PHE A 405 14.55 -21.79 -8.19
N GLU A 406 14.47 -22.98 -7.59
CA GLU A 406 14.71 -24.23 -8.31
C GLU A 406 13.63 -24.52 -9.36
N SER A 407 12.37 -24.19 -9.08
CA SER A 407 11.27 -24.26 -10.05
C SER A 407 11.50 -23.31 -11.25
N PHE A 408 11.84 -22.06 -10.96
CA PHE A 408 12.22 -21.05 -11.94
C PHE A 408 13.40 -21.52 -12.80
N ARG A 409 14.50 -21.98 -12.18
CA ARG A 409 15.69 -22.45 -12.89
C ARG A 409 15.36 -23.60 -13.86
N LYS A 410 14.53 -24.55 -13.42
CA LYS A 410 14.09 -25.69 -14.25
C LYS A 410 13.28 -25.25 -15.47
N SER A 411 12.56 -24.13 -15.42
CA SER A 411 11.78 -23.63 -16.55
C SER A 411 12.62 -23.17 -17.74
N TYR A 412 13.92 -22.89 -17.53
CA TYR A 412 14.86 -22.52 -18.59
C TYR A 412 15.85 -23.64 -18.93
N LEU A 413 15.98 -24.65 -18.07
CA LEU A 413 16.93 -25.73 -18.26
C LEU A 413 16.54 -26.60 -19.47
N GLY A 414 17.43 -26.71 -20.44
CA GLY A 414 17.23 -27.52 -21.65
C GLY A 414 16.45 -26.83 -22.78
N ASP A 415 16.03 -25.57 -22.59
CA ASP A 415 15.49 -24.74 -23.67
C ASP A 415 16.66 -24.15 -24.49
N PRO A 416 16.81 -24.49 -25.78
CA PRO A 416 17.95 -24.05 -26.59
C PRO A 416 17.99 -22.54 -26.85
N ALA A 417 16.90 -21.80 -26.59
CA ALA A 417 16.88 -20.35 -26.71
C ALA A 417 17.58 -19.64 -25.54
N TRP A 418 17.93 -20.37 -24.47
CA TRP A 418 18.42 -19.82 -23.21
C TRP A 418 19.74 -20.46 -22.76
N GLU A 419 20.63 -19.62 -22.26
CA GLU A 419 21.92 -20.00 -21.69
C GLU A 419 21.92 -19.65 -20.20
N LEU A 420 22.29 -20.59 -19.33
CA LEU A 420 22.34 -20.42 -17.88
C LEU A 420 23.80 -20.42 -17.41
N ASP A 421 24.18 -19.39 -16.67
CA ASP A 421 25.53 -19.16 -16.16
C ASP A 421 25.48 -18.89 -14.64
N ASP A 422 25.86 -19.90 -13.85
CA ASP A 422 25.83 -19.85 -12.38
C ASP A 422 27.10 -19.15 -11.84
N ARG A 423 26.91 -18.00 -11.19
CA ARG A 423 27.97 -17.17 -10.61
C ARG A 423 28.09 -17.33 -9.09
N GLY A 424 27.45 -18.33 -8.51
CA GLY A 424 27.47 -18.65 -7.07
C GLY A 424 26.53 -17.77 -6.23
N ASP A 425 26.66 -16.45 -6.33
CA ASP A 425 25.77 -15.50 -5.61
C ASP A 425 24.49 -15.19 -6.39
N TYR A 426 24.55 -15.27 -7.71
CA TYR A 426 23.43 -15.06 -8.61
C TYR A 426 23.55 -15.96 -9.84
N LEU A 427 22.40 -16.28 -10.45
CA LEU A 427 22.28 -16.95 -11.73
C LEU A 427 22.09 -15.87 -12.81
N HIS A 428 22.90 -15.93 -13.86
CA HIS A 428 22.76 -15.10 -15.04
C HIS A 428 22.16 -15.94 -16.18
N ILE A 429 20.99 -15.55 -16.68
CA ILE A 429 20.33 -16.24 -17.80
C ILE A 429 20.32 -15.30 -19.01
N THR A 430 20.81 -15.77 -20.15
CA THR A 430 20.78 -15.02 -21.42
C THR A 430 19.84 -15.70 -22.40
N GLY A 431 18.81 -14.99 -22.87
CA GLY A 431 17.92 -15.41 -23.94
C GLY A 431 18.26 -14.71 -25.26
N ARG A 432 18.24 -15.44 -26.37
CA ARG A 432 18.48 -14.89 -27.72
C ARG A 432 17.25 -15.10 -28.60
N GLY A 433 16.68 -13.99 -29.07
CA GLY A 433 15.42 -13.96 -29.81
C GLY A 433 15.58 -13.53 -31.26
N ARG A 434 14.44 -13.32 -31.93
CA ARG A 434 14.40 -12.79 -33.30
C ARG A 434 14.89 -11.35 -33.32
N ASP A 435 15.33 -10.91 -34.51
CA ASP A 435 15.71 -9.52 -34.78
C ASP A 435 16.80 -8.98 -33.83
N GLY A 436 17.67 -9.85 -33.32
CA GLY A 436 18.75 -9.48 -32.41
C GLY A 436 18.29 -9.14 -30.99
N ARG A 437 17.03 -9.40 -30.63
CA ARG A 437 16.53 -9.19 -29.26
C ARG A 437 17.27 -10.09 -28.30
N ARG A 438 17.67 -9.53 -27.17
CA ARG A 438 18.36 -10.23 -26.10
C ARG A 438 17.72 -9.95 -24.75
N ILE A 439 17.56 -10.97 -23.93
CA ILE A 439 17.12 -10.85 -22.55
C ILE A 439 18.27 -11.26 -21.64
N GLU A 440 18.59 -10.43 -20.64
CA GLU A 440 19.48 -10.77 -19.54
C GLU A 440 18.70 -10.80 -18.23
N ILE A 441 18.64 -11.98 -17.59
CA ILE A 441 18.00 -12.15 -16.29
C ILE A 441 19.09 -12.33 -15.23
N PHE A 442 19.05 -11.47 -14.21
CA PHE A 442 19.88 -11.58 -13.01
C PHE A 442 19.01 -12.02 -11.83
N ALA A 443 19.16 -13.27 -11.41
CA ALA A 443 18.39 -13.87 -10.32
C ALA A 443 19.30 -14.20 -9.13
N ASN A 444 19.01 -13.71 -7.93
CA ASN A 444 19.85 -14.08 -6.77
C ASN A 444 19.61 -15.55 -6.40
N VAL A 445 20.65 -16.25 -5.96
CA VAL A 445 20.54 -17.63 -5.46
C VAL A 445 20.16 -17.57 -3.97
N PRO A 446 18.99 -18.07 -3.55
CA PRO A 446 18.59 -18.07 -2.15
C PRO A 446 19.29 -19.17 -1.33
N ILE A 447 19.34 -19.02 -0.01
CA ILE A 447 19.81 -20.05 0.94
C ILE A 447 18.80 -20.21 2.06
N ASP A 448 18.31 -21.42 2.33
CA ASP A 448 17.55 -21.67 3.57
C ASP A 448 18.51 -21.79 4.76
N ALA A 449 18.63 -20.69 5.52
CA ALA A 449 19.49 -20.62 6.71
C ALA A 449 18.95 -21.40 7.92
N ARG A 450 17.71 -21.89 7.88
CA ARG A 450 17.11 -22.72 8.95
C ARG A 450 17.72 -24.13 8.96
N LEU A 451 18.28 -24.56 7.84
CA LEU A 451 19.01 -25.82 7.73
C LEU A 451 20.33 -25.74 8.52
N PRO A 452 20.67 -26.75 9.35
CA PRO A 452 21.87 -26.73 10.18
C PRO A 452 23.16 -26.40 9.42
N GLN A 453 23.31 -26.93 8.20
CA GLN A 453 24.48 -26.71 7.34
C GLN A 453 24.62 -25.26 6.81
N ASN A 454 23.57 -24.44 6.90
CA ASN A 454 23.52 -23.09 6.35
C ASN A 454 23.47 -22.00 7.42
N ARG A 455 23.47 -22.34 8.72
CA ARG A 455 23.33 -21.34 9.81
C ARG A 455 24.42 -20.27 9.80
N GLU A 456 25.66 -20.63 9.47
CA GLU A 456 26.77 -19.67 9.36
C GLU A 456 26.58 -18.65 8.23
N ARG A 457 25.65 -18.95 7.31
CA ARG A 457 25.32 -18.17 6.11
C ARG A 457 24.03 -17.36 6.26
N GLN A 458 23.45 -17.29 7.46
CA GLN A 458 22.20 -16.56 7.73
C GLN A 458 22.27 -15.07 7.35
N ASN A 459 23.47 -14.47 7.36
CA ASN A 459 23.69 -13.06 7.04
C ASN A 459 24.13 -12.80 5.58
N GLU A 460 24.08 -13.78 4.67
CA GLU A 460 24.54 -13.58 3.28
C GLU A 460 23.46 -13.05 2.32
N ALA A 461 22.18 -13.13 2.69
CA ALA A 461 21.03 -12.72 1.87
C ALA A 461 21.23 -11.34 1.22
N GLN A 462 21.62 -10.36 2.04
CA GLN A 462 21.82 -8.99 1.59
C GLN A 462 23.04 -8.84 0.69
N ARG A 463 24.13 -9.57 0.98
CA ARG A 463 25.33 -9.55 0.13
C ARG A 463 25.04 -10.06 -1.27
N ARG A 464 24.21 -11.10 -1.40
CA ARG A 464 23.83 -11.70 -2.69
C ARG A 464 22.95 -10.79 -3.53
N GLN A 465 21.96 -10.14 -2.90
CA GLN A 465 21.17 -9.12 -3.58
C GLN A 465 22.02 -7.91 -3.99
N GLN A 466 22.98 -7.49 -3.14
CA GLN A 466 23.93 -6.43 -3.45
C GLN A 466 24.90 -6.81 -4.57
N ALA A 467 25.27 -8.09 -4.72
CA ALA A 467 26.14 -8.55 -5.80
C ALA A 467 25.54 -8.22 -7.18
N ILE A 468 24.23 -8.44 -7.35
CA ILE A 468 23.52 -8.06 -8.58
C ILE A 468 23.53 -6.54 -8.77
N ALA A 469 23.27 -5.76 -7.72
CA ALA A 469 23.29 -4.30 -7.80
C ALA A 469 24.66 -3.78 -8.28
N ARG A 470 25.76 -4.32 -7.74
CA ARG A 470 27.13 -3.97 -8.16
C ARG A 470 27.39 -4.31 -9.63
N VAL A 471 26.94 -5.48 -10.10
CA VAL A 471 27.15 -5.88 -11.50
C VAL A 471 26.35 -4.98 -12.45
N LEU A 472 25.11 -4.67 -12.11
CA LEU A 472 24.27 -3.75 -12.89
C LEU A 472 24.90 -2.35 -12.94
N GLU A 473 25.37 -1.83 -11.81
CA GLU A 473 26.05 -0.53 -11.74
C GLU A 473 27.35 -0.50 -12.55
N GLN A 474 28.22 -1.50 -12.38
CA GLN A 474 29.48 -1.61 -13.13
C GLN A 474 29.25 -1.65 -14.65
N ARG A 475 28.18 -2.31 -15.09
CA ARG A 475 27.80 -2.41 -16.50
C ARG A 475 26.90 -1.26 -16.96
N ARG A 476 26.51 -0.35 -16.06
CA ARG A 476 25.56 0.75 -16.30
C ARG A 476 24.24 0.26 -16.89
N LEU A 477 23.77 -0.88 -16.40
CA LEU A 477 22.51 -1.50 -16.80
C LEU A 477 21.41 -1.10 -15.83
N ALA A 478 20.26 -0.71 -16.38
CA ALA A 478 19.05 -0.41 -15.62
C ALA A 478 17.99 -1.47 -15.93
N PRO A 479 17.48 -2.21 -14.94
CA PRO A 479 16.44 -3.21 -15.17
C PRO A 479 15.14 -2.57 -15.70
N ALA A 480 14.59 -3.14 -16.76
CA ALA A 480 13.27 -2.80 -17.29
C ALA A 480 12.17 -3.73 -16.73
N VAL A 481 12.55 -4.93 -16.27
CA VAL A 481 11.65 -5.88 -15.62
C VAL A 481 12.16 -6.19 -14.21
N LEU A 482 11.26 -6.13 -13.24
CA LEU A 482 11.54 -6.51 -11.85
C LEU A 482 10.58 -7.62 -11.41
N VAL A 483 11.09 -8.66 -10.75
CA VAL A 483 10.29 -9.80 -10.31
C VAL A 483 10.55 -10.09 -8.83
N HIS A 484 9.51 -10.02 -8.02
CA HIS A 484 9.52 -10.40 -6.62
C HIS A 484 8.98 -11.83 -6.44
N ARG A 485 9.80 -12.72 -5.86
CA ARG A 485 9.45 -14.10 -5.51
C ARG A 485 9.82 -14.38 -4.05
N GLY A 486 8.90 -14.05 -3.15
CA GLY A 486 9.02 -14.31 -1.72
C GLY A 486 7.73 -14.01 -0.99
N HIS A 487 7.79 -13.97 0.34
CA HIS A 487 6.69 -13.56 1.19
C HIS A 487 6.43 -12.04 1.17
N SER A 488 5.21 -11.62 1.50
CA SER A 488 4.76 -10.21 1.46
C SER A 488 5.64 -9.25 2.28
N PHE A 489 6.13 -9.67 3.45
CA PHE A 489 6.99 -8.85 4.30
C PHE A 489 8.37 -8.55 3.70
N TRP A 490 8.73 -9.23 2.61
CA TRP A 490 9.96 -8.96 1.88
C TRP A 490 9.79 -7.94 0.74
N VAL A 491 8.55 -7.62 0.36
CA VAL A 491 8.25 -6.77 -0.81
C VAL A 491 8.88 -5.39 -0.66
N GLU A 492 8.79 -4.76 0.51
CA GLU A 492 9.41 -3.44 0.76
C GLU A 492 10.89 -3.40 0.40
N ARG A 493 11.61 -4.49 0.74
CA ARG A 493 13.03 -4.64 0.41
C ARG A 493 13.28 -4.90 -1.07
N THR A 494 12.36 -5.52 -1.79
CA THR A 494 12.46 -5.59 -3.26
C THR A 494 12.23 -4.22 -3.89
N LEU A 495 11.21 -3.49 -3.41
CA LEU A 495 10.86 -2.16 -3.90
C LEU A 495 11.98 -1.14 -3.69
N SER A 496 12.84 -1.31 -2.67
CA SER A 496 14.03 -0.45 -2.50
C SER A 496 15.06 -0.56 -3.63
N TYR A 497 14.94 -1.55 -4.52
CA TYR A 497 15.76 -1.70 -5.72
C TYR A 497 15.03 -1.30 -7.02
N LEU A 498 13.77 -0.90 -6.90
CA LEU A 498 13.00 -0.37 -8.02
C LEU A 498 13.57 0.99 -8.42
N SER A 499 13.53 1.29 -9.70
CA SER A 499 13.90 2.60 -10.23
C SER A 499 12.92 2.98 -11.34
N ASN A 500 12.90 4.25 -11.72
CA ASN A 500 12.04 4.76 -12.79
C ASN A 500 12.40 4.22 -14.19
N SER A 501 13.35 3.28 -14.33
CA SER A 501 13.56 2.53 -15.58
C SER A 501 12.65 1.32 -15.71
N ALA A 502 12.04 0.85 -14.62
CA ALA A 502 11.16 -0.31 -14.64
C ALA A 502 9.91 -0.03 -15.47
N ARG A 503 9.50 -0.97 -16.30
CA ARG A 503 8.28 -0.88 -17.12
C ARG A 503 7.34 -2.06 -16.87
N LEU A 504 7.85 -3.15 -16.33
CA LEU A 504 7.06 -4.29 -15.88
C LEU A 504 7.55 -4.75 -14.51
N VAL A 505 6.65 -4.84 -13.54
CA VAL A 505 6.92 -5.38 -12.21
C VAL A 505 6.00 -6.56 -11.94
N ILE A 506 6.54 -7.66 -11.43
CA ILE A 506 5.76 -8.84 -11.05
C ILE A 506 5.90 -9.05 -9.55
N LEU A 507 4.79 -8.86 -8.83
CA LEU A 507 4.65 -9.09 -7.40
C LEU A 507 3.96 -10.44 -7.19
N GLY A 508 4.76 -11.51 -7.33
CA GLY A 508 4.30 -12.90 -7.23
C GLY A 508 4.14 -13.41 -5.80
N SER A 509 4.17 -12.54 -4.80
CA SER A 509 3.99 -12.83 -3.37
C SER A 509 2.52 -12.71 -2.94
N CYS A 510 2.22 -13.16 -1.72
CA CYS A 510 0.91 -12.93 -1.13
C CYS A 510 0.59 -11.43 -1.03
N GLY A 511 -0.65 -11.02 -1.35
CA GLY A 511 -1.11 -9.63 -1.17
C GLY A 511 -0.36 -8.57 -1.99
N GLY A 512 0.25 -8.95 -3.12
CA GLY A 512 1.01 -8.02 -3.96
C GLY A 512 0.19 -6.83 -4.50
N THR A 513 -1.13 -6.88 -4.44
CA THR A 513 -2.01 -5.77 -4.83
C THR A 513 -1.87 -4.53 -3.95
N ASP A 514 -1.51 -4.72 -2.69
CA ASP A 514 -1.38 -3.62 -1.72
C ASP A 514 -0.15 -2.74 -2.01
N GLU A 515 0.82 -3.31 -2.75
CA GLU A 515 2.12 -2.71 -3.03
C GLU A 515 2.19 -2.08 -4.44
N ILE A 516 1.14 -2.23 -5.25
CA ILE A 516 1.11 -1.64 -6.61
C ILE A 516 1.23 -0.12 -6.55
N HIS A 517 0.65 0.51 -5.52
CA HIS A 517 0.74 1.96 -5.34
C HIS A 517 2.19 2.43 -5.27
N ARG A 518 2.99 1.77 -4.42
CA ARG A 518 4.41 2.08 -4.23
C ARG A 518 5.25 1.83 -5.48
N VAL A 519 4.88 0.82 -6.29
CA VAL A 519 5.55 0.60 -7.57
C VAL A 519 5.29 1.77 -8.52
N LEU A 520 4.04 2.20 -8.62
CA LEU A 520 3.64 3.27 -9.54
C LEU A 520 4.17 4.62 -9.08
N GLU A 521 4.24 4.90 -7.78
CA GLU A 521 4.94 6.06 -7.19
C GLU A 521 6.40 6.18 -7.66
N ILE A 522 7.16 5.09 -7.61
CA ILE A 522 8.58 5.08 -8.01
C ILE A 522 8.74 5.12 -9.54
N SER A 523 7.82 4.47 -10.26
CA SER A 523 7.87 4.32 -11.71
C SER A 523 6.49 4.43 -12.32
N HIS A 524 6.09 5.66 -12.67
CA HIS A 524 4.76 6.03 -13.17
C HIS A 524 4.29 5.24 -14.41
N ASP A 525 5.23 4.81 -15.25
CA ASP A 525 4.97 4.02 -16.47
C ASP A 525 5.12 2.51 -16.28
N ALA A 526 5.35 2.05 -15.04
CA ALA A 526 5.38 0.62 -14.77
C ALA A 526 3.98 0.02 -14.91
N GLN A 527 3.93 -1.22 -15.35
CA GLN A 527 2.74 -2.05 -15.29
C GLN A 527 3.00 -3.21 -14.34
N VAL A 528 2.01 -3.55 -13.50
CA VAL A 528 2.21 -4.48 -12.38
C VAL A 528 1.31 -5.70 -12.52
N ILE A 529 1.92 -6.88 -12.52
CA ILE A 529 1.22 -8.14 -12.28
C ILE A 529 1.30 -8.43 -10.78
N ALA A 530 0.16 -8.66 -10.14
CA ALA A 530 0.09 -8.86 -8.70
C ALA A 530 -0.85 -10.00 -8.32
N THR A 531 -0.71 -10.49 -7.08
CA THR A 531 -1.55 -11.57 -6.53
C THR A 531 -2.35 -11.05 -5.34
N ARG A 532 -3.68 -11.23 -5.34
CA ARG A 532 -4.56 -10.92 -4.19
C ARG A 532 -4.40 -11.93 -3.05
N GLY A 533 -4.28 -13.20 -3.43
CA GLY A 533 -4.20 -14.35 -2.52
C GLY A 533 -2.77 -14.82 -2.36
N VAL A 534 -2.56 -16.12 -2.39
CA VAL A 534 -1.24 -16.73 -2.21
C VAL A 534 -0.49 -16.81 -3.54
N GLY A 535 0.75 -16.31 -3.54
CA GLY A 535 1.70 -16.51 -4.63
C GLY A 535 2.12 -17.99 -4.74
N ALA A 536 2.16 -18.54 -5.95
CA ALA A 536 2.41 -19.96 -6.19
C ALA A 536 3.35 -20.15 -7.38
N ALA A 537 4.42 -20.93 -7.19
CA ALA A 537 5.38 -21.22 -8.25
C ALA A 537 4.73 -21.85 -9.50
N GLU A 538 3.71 -22.69 -9.29
CA GLU A 538 2.90 -23.33 -10.35
C GLU A 538 2.19 -22.34 -11.28
N VAL A 539 2.01 -21.09 -10.86
CA VAL A 539 1.41 -20.02 -11.66
C VAL A 539 2.46 -18.99 -12.07
N ASN A 540 3.29 -18.55 -11.13
CA ASN A 540 4.33 -17.54 -11.37
C ASN A 540 5.32 -17.99 -12.46
N ASP A 541 5.90 -19.18 -12.37
CA ASP A 541 6.95 -19.62 -13.30
C ASP A 541 6.44 -19.75 -14.74
N PRO A 542 5.28 -20.37 -15.01
CA PRO A 542 4.71 -20.39 -16.35
C PRO A 542 4.40 -19.00 -16.92
N ILE A 543 3.83 -18.08 -16.11
CA ILE A 543 3.55 -16.71 -16.57
C ILE A 543 4.85 -16.00 -16.94
N LEU A 544 5.87 -16.06 -16.06
CA LEU A 544 7.16 -15.42 -16.29
C LEU A 544 7.86 -15.97 -17.55
N LYS A 545 7.84 -17.29 -17.75
CA LYS A 545 8.39 -17.91 -18.96
C LYS A 545 7.60 -17.49 -20.20
N ALA A 546 6.27 -17.47 -20.14
CA ALA A 546 5.43 -17.05 -21.26
C ALA A 546 5.64 -15.57 -21.66
N ILE A 547 5.82 -14.68 -20.68
CA ILE A 547 6.21 -13.29 -20.93
C ILE A 547 7.56 -13.26 -21.64
N ASN A 548 8.58 -13.93 -21.10
CA ASN A 548 9.91 -13.92 -21.67
C ASN A 548 9.97 -14.51 -23.09
N ASP A 549 9.21 -15.57 -23.36
CA ASP A 549 9.09 -16.14 -24.70
C ASP A 549 8.39 -15.17 -25.65
N ARG A 550 7.35 -14.46 -25.19
CA ARG A 550 6.69 -13.40 -25.97
C ARG A 550 7.66 -12.26 -26.27
N LEU A 551 8.51 -11.86 -25.32
CA LEU A 551 9.53 -10.82 -25.50
C LEU A 551 10.61 -11.23 -26.51
N LEU A 552 11.08 -12.48 -26.47
CA LEU A 552 12.09 -13.01 -27.42
C LEU A 552 11.54 -13.20 -28.83
N ASN A 553 10.28 -13.66 -28.95
CA ASN A 553 9.65 -13.91 -30.26
C ASN A 553 9.28 -12.61 -30.99
N GLY A 554 9.21 -11.48 -30.27
CA GLY A 554 8.99 -10.15 -30.84
C GLY A 554 7.51 -9.80 -31.05
N GLY A 555 7.28 -8.58 -31.50
CA GLY A 555 5.96 -7.96 -31.63
C GLY A 555 5.99 -6.48 -31.20
N PRO A 556 4.96 -5.71 -31.58
CA PRO A 556 4.88 -4.31 -31.19
C PRO A 556 4.44 -4.13 -29.73
N VAL A 557 3.46 -4.92 -29.28
CA VAL A 557 2.83 -4.80 -27.96
C VAL A 557 2.56 -6.18 -27.33
N LEU A 558 2.46 -6.19 -26.01
CA LEU A 558 1.79 -7.21 -25.22
C LEU A 558 0.41 -6.68 -24.82
N GLU A 559 -0.65 -7.26 -25.38
CA GLU A 559 -2.04 -6.91 -25.03
C GLU A 559 -2.48 -7.82 -23.89
N TRP A 560 -2.80 -7.22 -22.74
CA TRP A 560 -2.97 -7.96 -21.49
C TRP A 560 -4.18 -8.87 -21.50
N SER A 561 -5.32 -8.43 -22.03
CA SER A 561 -6.53 -9.23 -22.04
C SER A 561 -6.35 -10.52 -22.85
N SER A 562 -5.74 -10.44 -24.03
CA SER A 562 -5.40 -11.60 -24.87
C SER A 562 -4.35 -12.50 -24.23
N PHE A 563 -3.29 -11.90 -23.66
CA PHE A 563 -2.25 -12.65 -22.97
C PHE A 563 -2.83 -13.43 -21.76
N TRP A 564 -3.65 -12.77 -20.95
CA TRP A 564 -4.24 -13.34 -19.75
C TRP A 564 -5.26 -14.43 -20.07
N LEU A 565 -6.04 -14.27 -21.15
CA LEU A 565 -6.95 -15.30 -21.64
C LEU A 565 -6.19 -16.57 -22.03
N ALA A 566 -5.03 -16.43 -22.70
CA ALA A 566 -4.16 -17.55 -23.02
C ALA A 566 -3.63 -18.23 -21.75
N GLN A 567 -3.16 -17.46 -20.76
CA GLN A 567 -2.69 -18.04 -19.48
C GLN A 567 -3.82 -18.75 -18.73
N LYS A 568 -5.03 -18.17 -18.70
CA LYS A 568 -6.21 -18.76 -18.05
C LYS A 568 -6.58 -20.12 -18.65
N SER A 569 -6.41 -20.30 -19.95
CA SER A 569 -6.71 -21.57 -20.63
C SER A 569 -5.81 -22.72 -20.16
N VAL A 570 -4.58 -22.41 -19.74
CA VAL A 570 -3.57 -23.38 -19.28
C VAL A 570 -3.62 -23.53 -17.76
N LEU A 571 -3.60 -22.40 -17.03
CA LEU A 571 -3.39 -22.35 -15.58
C LEU A 571 -4.70 -22.31 -14.78
N GLY A 572 -5.83 -21.97 -15.42
CA GLY A 572 -7.12 -21.76 -14.74
C GLY A 572 -7.68 -23.00 -14.04
N ARG A 573 -7.22 -24.20 -14.40
CA ARG A 573 -7.65 -25.48 -13.79
C ARG A 573 -7.15 -25.67 -12.36
N THR A 574 -6.07 -24.98 -11.97
CA THR A 574 -5.48 -25.07 -10.62
C THR A 574 -6.30 -24.35 -9.55
N GLY A 575 -7.19 -23.44 -9.95
CA GLY A 575 -7.88 -22.52 -9.04
C GLY A 575 -7.00 -21.38 -8.49
N LEU A 576 -5.67 -21.58 -8.44
CA LEU A 576 -4.68 -20.61 -7.95
C LEU A 576 -4.54 -19.39 -8.87
N PHE A 577 -4.69 -19.57 -10.19
CA PHE A 577 -4.60 -18.47 -11.16
C PHE A 577 -5.65 -17.37 -10.95
N ARG A 578 -6.79 -17.70 -10.33
CA ARG A 578 -7.90 -16.74 -10.11
C ARG A 578 -7.47 -15.53 -9.27
N ASP A 579 -6.47 -15.70 -8.41
CA ASP A 579 -6.06 -14.66 -7.49
C ASP A 579 -4.99 -13.74 -8.09
N TYR A 580 -4.49 -14.04 -9.30
CA TYR A 580 -3.57 -13.18 -10.05
C TYR A 580 -4.35 -12.15 -10.87
N LEU A 581 -3.81 -10.94 -10.91
CA LEU A 581 -4.34 -9.82 -11.69
C LEU A 581 -3.30 -9.37 -12.73
N ALA A 582 -3.76 -9.22 -13.97
CA ALA A 582 -3.02 -8.50 -14.99
C ALA A 582 -3.07 -6.98 -14.74
N PRO A 583 -2.16 -6.19 -15.34
CA PRO A 583 -2.13 -4.74 -15.17
C PRO A 583 -3.41 -4.01 -15.56
N ASP A 584 -4.23 -4.58 -16.45
CA ASP A 584 -5.50 -4.02 -16.92
C ASP A 584 -6.72 -4.50 -16.09
N GLN A 585 -6.51 -5.40 -15.12
CA GLN A 585 -7.60 -6.02 -14.34
C GLN A 585 -7.80 -5.41 -12.96
N ASP A 586 -6.88 -4.58 -12.48
CA ASP A 586 -7.02 -3.87 -11.21
C ASP A 586 -7.42 -2.41 -11.46
N PRO A 587 -8.67 -2.02 -11.14
CA PRO A 587 -9.16 -0.65 -11.34
C PRO A 587 -8.28 0.40 -10.69
N GLY A 588 -7.76 0.13 -9.49
CA GLY A 588 -6.90 1.05 -8.75
C GLY A 588 -5.58 1.30 -9.46
N SER A 589 -4.92 0.25 -9.93
CA SER A 589 -3.67 0.32 -10.69
C SER A 589 -3.84 1.05 -12.02
N VAL A 590 -4.91 0.77 -12.75
CA VAL A 590 -5.21 1.46 -14.02
C VAL A 590 -5.47 2.95 -13.76
N PHE A 591 -6.19 3.28 -12.69
CA PHE A 591 -6.47 4.67 -12.32
C PHE A 591 -5.19 5.39 -11.90
N LEU A 592 -4.39 4.77 -11.05
CA LEU A 592 -3.14 5.33 -10.53
C LEU A 592 -2.09 5.56 -11.62
N GLY A 593 -1.88 4.58 -12.50
CA GLY A 593 -1.00 4.75 -13.66
C GLY A 593 -1.51 5.84 -14.61
N GLY A 594 -2.84 5.94 -14.79
CA GLY A 594 -3.45 7.03 -15.54
C GLY A 594 -3.22 8.40 -14.90
N TYR A 595 -3.31 8.49 -13.57
CA TYR A 595 -3.04 9.69 -12.79
C TYR A 595 -1.61 10.18 -13.00
N TYR A 596 -0.61 9.34 -12.78
CA TYR A 596 0.78 9.76 -12.93
C TYR A 596 1.11 10.16 -14.37
N ARG A 597 0.67 9.39 -15.37
CA ARG A 597 0.87 9.75 -16.78
C ARG A 597 0.23 11.08 -17.15
N ALA A 598 -0.96 11.38 -16.60
CA ALA A 598 -1.61 12.67 -16.82
C ALA A 598 -0.88 13.81 -16.09
N MET A 599 -0.37 13.57 -14.88
CA MET A 599 0.41 14.53 -14.11
C MET A 599 1.78 14.84 -14.74
N ASP A 600 2.39 13.87 -15.42
CA ASP A 600 3.65 14.03 -16.14
C ASP A 600 3.47 14.61 -17.55
N SER A 601 2.24 14.65 -18.06
CA SER A 601 1.95 15.21 -19.37
C SER A 601 2.34 16.68 -19.46
N ALA A 602 3.02 17.03 -20.55
CA ALA A 602 3.38 18.40 -20.89
C ALA A 602 2.25 19.17 -21.60
N ASP A 603 1.07 18.56 -21.79
CA ASP A 603 -0.07 19.23 -22.41
C ASP A 603 -0.57 20.36 -21.49
N PRO A 604 -0.46 21.64 -21.89
CA PRO A 604 -0.92 22.76 -21.06
C PRO A 604 -2.45 22.80 -20.90
N LYS A 605 -3.17 21.98 -21.68
CA LYS A 605 -4.61 21.77 -21.53
C LYS A 605 -4.95 20.69 -20.51
N LEU A 606 -3.98 20.12 -19.77
CA LEU A 606 -4.15 19.26 -18.60
C LEU A 606 -3.54 19.93 -17.37
#